data_AF-A0A0C2BT41-F1
#
_entry.id   AF-A0A0C2BT41-F1
#
_cell.length_a   1.000
_cell.length_b   1.000
_cell.length_c   1.000
_cell.angle_alpha   90.00
_cell.angle_beta   90.00
_cell.angle_gamma   90.00
#
_symmetry.space_group_name_H-M   'P 1'
#
loop_
_entity.id
_entity.type
_entity.pdbx_description
1 polymer ?
#
loop_
_entity_poly.entity_id
_entity_poly.type
_entity_poly.pdbx_seq_one_letter_code
_entity_poly.pdbx_strand_id
1 'polypeptide(L)'
;MKVDVYKRPEQAGMYSYLAVPEGRPIPQEATNIDWETAEHNVDLDQDNEPLLGLTADDALQQISDKGYAISSVHNKIRIGPSV
;
A
#
# COMPACT_ATOMS: atom_id res chain seq x y z
N MET A 1 9.56 4.04 -10.55
CA MET A 1 8.43 4.93 -10.93
C MET A 1 7.90 5.62 -9.70
N LYS A 2 7.33 6.82 -9.81
CA LYS A 2 6.85 7.55 -8.63
C LYS A 2 5.40 7.24 -8.29
N VAL A 3 5.16 6.89 -7.03
CA VAL A 3 3.83 6.58 -6.51
C VAL A 3 3.57 7.33 -5.21
N ASP A 4 2.33 7.72 -5.00
CA ASP A 4 1.83 8.24 -3.74
C ASP A 4 1.28 7.08 -2.90
N VAL A 5 1.79 6.94 -1.70
CA VAL A 5 1.47 5.86 -0.78
C VAL A 5 0.59 6.39 0.35
N TYR A 6 -0.58 5.80 0.44
CA TYR A 6 -1.54 6.05 1.49
C TYR A 6 -1.64 4.85 2.40
N LYS A 7 -1.87 5.08 3.69
CA LYS A 7 -2.15 4.05 4.68
C LYS A 7 -3.48 4.33 5.33
N ARG A 8 -4.18 3.27 5.73
CA ARG A 8 -5.33 3.41 6.60
C ARG A 8 -5.30 2.36 7.71
N PRO A 9 -5.74 2.72 8.92
CA PRO A 9 -6.09 1.74 9.92
C PRO A 9 -7.39 1.03 9.52
N GLU A 10 -7.34 -0.30 9.45
CA GLU A 10 -8.52 -1.16 9.28
C GLU A 10 -9.05 -1.65 10.64
N GLN A 11 -10.26 -2.18 10.62
CA GLN A 11 -10.82 -2.85 11.80
C GLN A 11 -9.97 -4.08 12.17
N ALA A 12 -9.80 -4.32 13.47
CA ALA A 12 -8.94 -5.37 14.04
C ALA A 12 -7.41 -5.09 14.04
N GLY A 13 -6.98 -3.83 13.97
CA GLY A 13 -5.56 -3.45 14.14
C GLY A 13 -4.68 -3.79 12.93
N MET A 14 -5.32 -3.96 11.76
CA MET A 14 -4.65 -4.16 10.49
C MET A 14 -4.41 -2.81 9.84
N TYR A 15 -3.40 -2.73 8.97
CA TYR A 15 -3.17 -1.54 8.15
C TYR A 15 -3.28 -1.94 6.68
N SER A 16 -4.07 -1.18 5.93
CA SER A 16 -4.09 -1.29 4.48
C SER A 16 -3.28 -0.17 3.88
N TYR A 17 -2.47 -0.50 2.90
CA TYR A 17 -1.62 0.43 2.17
C TYR A 17 -2.04 0.45 0.72
N LEU A 18 -2.16 1.65 0.18
CA LEU A 18 -2.57 1.93 -1.17
C LEU A 18 -1.46 2.74 -1.84
N ALA A 19 -0.85 2.18 -2.88
CA ALA A 19 0.12 2.88 -3.73
C ALA A 19 -0.57 3.27 -5.04
N VAL A 20 -0.66 4.57 -5.29
CA VAL A 20 -1.25 5.14 -6.50
C VAL A 20 -0.14 5.80 -7.32
N PRO A 21 0.04 5.46 -8.60
CA PRO A 21 1.01 6.15 -9.43
C PRO A 21 0.67 7.63 -9.57
N GLU A 22 1.70 8.47 -9.50
CA GLU A 22 1.57 9.92 -9.64
C GLU A 22 0.79 10.26 -10.93
N GLY A 23 -0.27 11.06 -10.79
CA GLY A 23 -1.11 11.47 -11.92
C GLY A 23 -2.27 10.54 -12.26
N ARG A 24 -2.53 9.46 -11.50
CA ARG A 24 -3.79 8.72 -11.56
C ARG A 24 -4.77 9.15 -10.46
N PRO A 25 -6.10 9.13 -10.74
CA PRO A 25 -7.10 9.39 -9.72
C PRO A 25 -7.14 8.25 -8.70
N ILE A 26 -7.32 8.61 -7.42
CA ILE A 26 -7.57 7.65 -6.34
C ILE A 26 -8.85 6.87 -6.69
N PRO A 27 -8.84 5.52 -6.57
CA PRO A 27 -10.01 4.71 -6.92
C PRO A 27 -11.24 5.09 -6.09
N GLN A 28 -12.43 4.87 -6.66
CA GLN A 28 -13.67 5.35 -6.05
C GLN A 28 -13.97 4.69 -4.68
N GLU A 29 -13.52 3.45 -4.50
CA GLU A 29 -13.48 2.72 -3.22
C GLU A 29 -12.57 3.38 -2.17
N ALA A 30 -11.56 4.11 -2.62
CA ALA A 30 -10.67 4.88 -1.75
C ALA A 30 -11.11 6.35 -1.57
N THR A 31 -11.94 6.92 -2.45
CA THR A 31 -12.51 8.27 -2.21
C THR A 31 -13.57 8.34 -1.12
N ASN A 32 -14.12 7.20 -0.67
CA ASN A 32 -15.14 7.14 0.40
C ASN A 32 -14.54 6.85 1.78
N ILE A 33 -13.22 6.68 1.87
CA ILE A 33 -12.52 6.21 3.06
C ILE A 33 -11.41 7.20 3.38
N ASP A 34 -11.28 7.60 4.65
CA ASP A 34 -10.19 8.46 5.12
C ASP A 34 -8.85 7.72 5.05
N TRP A 35 -8.17 7.84 3.92
CA TRP A 35 -6.79 7.41 3.78
C TRP A 35 -5.87 8.48 4.34
N GLU A 36 -4.96 8.09 5.24
CA GLU A 36 -3.86 8.96 5.66
C GLU A 36 -2.73 8.87 4.64
N THR A 37 -2.26 10.00 4.15
CA THR A 37 -0.97 10.05 3.44
C THR A 37 0.11 9.45 4.34
N ALA A 38 0.73 8.37 3.89
CA ALA A 38 1.93 7.86 4.52
C ALA A 38 3.15 8.59 3.94
N GLU A 39 3.30 8.48 2.61
CA GLU A 39 4.44 9.00 1.87
C GLU A 39 3.99 9.41 0.47
N HIS A 40 4.53 10.52 -0.03
CA HIS A 40 4.29 10.98 -1.40
C HIS A 40 5.53 10.79 -2.24
N ASN A 41 5.36 10.64 -3.56
CA ASN A 41 6.48 10.65 -4.51
C ASN A 41 7.53 9.54 -4.27
N VAL A 42 7.07 8.42 -3.73
CA VAL A 42 7.87 7.25 -3.39
C VAL A 42 8.38 6.59 -4.66
N ASP A 43 9.68 6.27 -4.68
CA ASP A 43 10.26 5.55 -5.80
C ASP A 43 9.96 4.04 -5.69
N LEU A 44 8.91 3.64 -6.39
CA LEU A 44 8.55 2.24 -6.62
C LEU A 44 9.48 1.68 -7.69
N ASP A 45 10.58 1.06 -7.27
CA ASP A 45 11.56 0.43 -8.13
C ASP A 45 11.73 -1.05 -7.77
N GLN A 46 11.95 -1.92 -8.75
CA GLN A 46 12.12 -3.36 -8.50
C GLN A 46 13.35 -3.65 -7.64
N ASP A 47 14.33 -2.74 -7.62
CA ASP A 47 15.55 -2.82 -6.81
C ASP A 47 15.40 -2.15 -5.43
N ASN A 48 14.29 -1.44 -5.16
CA ASN A 48 14.05 -0.77 -3.88
C ASN A 48 13.42 -1.69 -2.84
N GLU A 49 13.56 -1.31 -1.56
CA GLU A 49 12.93 -2.04 -0.47
C GLU A 49 11.40 -2.13 -0.64
N PRO A 50 10.79 -3.27 -0.29
CA PRO A 50 9.34 -3.44 -0.38
C PRO A 50 8.64 -2.40 0.48
N LEU A 51 7.84 -1.56 -0.15
CA LEU A 51 7.14 -0.47 0.49
C LEU A 51 5.97 -1.02 1.29
N LEU A 52 6.10 -1.00 2.62
CA LEU A 52 5.00 -1.28 3.54
C LEU A 52 4.27 -2.59 3.16
N GLY A 53 5.05 -3.65 2.86
CA GLY A 53 4.52 -4.97 2.49
C GLY A 53 4.03 -5.13 1.05
N LEU A 54 4.22 -4.14 0.20
CA LEU A 54 4.16 -4.26 -1.27
C LEU A 54 5.56 -4.46 -1.83
N THR A 55 5.81 -5.62 -2.42
CA THR A 55 6.93 -5.78 -3.34
C THR A 55 6.68 -4.94 -4.58
N ALA A 56 7.72 -4.25 -5.07
CA ALA A 56 7.62 -3.41 -6.26
C ALA A 56 7.09 -4.18 -7.48
N ASP A 57 7.45 -5.45 -7.65
CA ASP A 57 6.95 -6.29 -8.74
C ASP A 57 5.42 -6.48 -8.71
N ASP A 58 4.89 -6.83 -7.54
CA ASP A 58 3.45 -7.00 -7.31
C ASP A 58 2.70 -5.66 -7.44
N ALA A 59 3.30 -4.60 -6.91
CA ALA A 59 2.77 -3.25 -7.05
C ALA A 59 2.70 -2.82 -8.53
N LEU A 60 3.77 -3.05 -9.31
CA LEU A 60 3.82 -2.74 -10.73
C LEU A 60 2.79 -3.55 -11.54
N GLN A 61 2.61 -4.83 -11.22
CA GLN A 61 1.59 -5.67 -11.84
C GLN A 61 0.18 -5.12 -11.56
N GLN A 62 -0.15 -4.84 -10.29
CA GLN A 62 -1.46 -4.30 -9.92
C GLN A 62 -1.70 -2.90 -10.50
N ILE A 63 -0.69 -2.03 -10.51
CA ILE A 63 -0.76 -0.70 -11.13
C ILE A 63 -0.96 -0.81 -12.64
N SER A 64 -0.34 -1.80 -13.29
CA SER A 64 -0.53 -2.03 -14.73
C SER A 64 -1.93 -2.56 -15.05
N ASP A 65 -2.48 -3.43 -14.19
CA ASP A 65 -3.78 -4.08 -14.37
C ASP A 65 -4.97 -3.15 -14.00
N LYS A 66 -4.93 -2.58 -12.79
CA LYS A 66 -6.04 -1.79 -12.20
C LYS A 66 -5.76 -0.30 -12.15
N GLY A 67 -4.48 0.09 -12.17
CA GLY A 67 -4.06 1.48 -12.02
C GLY A 67 -3.64 1.90 -10.63
N TYR A 68 -3.69 1.01 -9.66
CA TYR A 68 -3.22 1.22 -8.31
C TYR A 68 -2.78 -0.13 -7.74
N ALA A 69 -1.96 -0.11 -6.71
CA ALA A 69 -1.62 -1.28 -5.95
C ALA A 69 -2.15 -1.15 -4.52
N ILE A 70 -2.70 -2.23 -3.99
CA ILE A 70 -3.18 -2.28 -2.61
C ILE A 70 -2.60 -3.52 -1.93
N SER A 71 -2.16 -3.37 -0.70
CA SER A 71 -1.76 -4.50 0.14
C SER A 71 -2.18 -4.26 1.57
N SER A 72 -2.80 -5.28 2.14
CA SER A 72 -3.15 -5.30 3.55
C SER A 72 -2.01 -5.99 4.29
N VAL A 73 -1.18 -5.22 4.95
CA VAL A 73 -0.21 -5.80 5.87
C VAL A 73 -1.01 -6.20 7.09
N HIS A 74 -1.31 -7.49 7.17
CA HIS A 74 -1.54 -8.09 8.46
C HIS A 74 -0.27 -7.79 9.26
N ASN A 75 -0.35 -6.82 10.17
CA ASN A 75 0.61 -6.69 11.24
C ASN A 75 0.52 -8.01 12.00
N LYS A 76 1.27 -9.01 11.54
CA LYS A 76 1.54 -10.22 12.28
C LYS A 76 2.45 -9.71 13.38
N ILE A 77 1.82 -9.12 14.40
CA ILE A 77 2.37 -9.13 15.74
C ILE A 77 2.60 -10.61 15.96
N ARG A 78 3.84 -11.04 15.73
CA ARG A 78 4.32 -12.35 16.14
C ARG A 78 4.30 -12.25 17.66
N ILE A 79 3.13 -12.46 18.24
CA ILE A 79 2.99 -12.97 19.59
C ILE A 79 3.71 -14.31 19.55
N GLY A 80 4.99 -14.26 19.95
CA GLY A 80 5.80 -15.42 20.24
C GLY A 80 5.11 -16.30 21.27
N PRO A 81 5.53 -17.56 21.35
CA PRO A 81 4.66 -18.68 21.68
C PRO A 81 4.06 -18.56 23.07
N SER A 82 2.82 -19.03 23.16
CA SER A 82 2.16 -19.51 24.37
C SER A 82 3.17 -20.24 25.25
N VAL A 83 3.41 -19.70 26.45
CA VAL A 83 4.11 -20.41 27.54
C VAL A 83 3.12 -21.15 28.41
#